data_AF-A0AAU8FET8-F1
#
_entry.id   AF-A0AAU8FET8-F1
#
_cell.length_a   1.000
_cell.length_b   1.000
_cell.length_c   1.000
_cell.angle_alpha   90.00
_cell.angle_beta   90.00
_cell.angle_gamma   90.00
#
_symmetry.space_group_name_H-M   'P 1'
#
loop_
_entity.id
_entity.type
_entity.pdbx_description
1 polymer ?
#
loop_
_entity_poly.entity_id
_entity_poly.type
_entity_poly.pdbx_seq_one_letter_code
_entity_poly.pdbx_strand_id
1 'polypeptide(L)'
;MEVNELVISTETADGTVSVRIIAEERGRPTIFQLDEWEAYENGEAPVQLLEGSFYEYEVMGTYRLCPSPVVMPSRINPTMGRLAPQVYVGTLTIQLLRLSDDLPRGEIRVEIRSGKTGYRSDYRFMLEGITERCTDLLFYYNAPVTHSFAPDYHTDPRTLYQRFAFVNAVLSGREFEIAFQRILRNPITKWAGDEAERDIRRIARPDRRTAAQLVANGNRVPLPDSHSLKGRLASVPSRLIVDSRTDSPDTQENRFVKHALEVFSGFVTHIKGIAPERSRFYQETVLLENRLNQMLSVPLFKAVGKPGRLVLNGTGLVRKEGYKQILRVWLMFDLAARLVWRGGDDVYHAGKKDVAVLYEYWLFFELLDLVKSVFSIEPAHVGELIRPTKDGLGLQLRQGRHLPVSGVFDAGSRKLNVEFSFNRSFSGQSDYPQAGSWTTGMRPDFTLSVWPAGVSQAQAETEELIVHIHFDAKYKVESVAGVFGEAEKGGYGRP
;
A
#
# COMPACT_ATOMS: atom_id res chain seq x y z
N MET A 1 13.10 32.42 -5.27
CA MET A 1 13.44 33.19 -4.06
C MET A 1 13.80 32.18 -3.00
N GLU A 2 15.03 32.23 -2.48
CA GLU A 2 15.50 31.34 -1.41
C GLU A 2 14.77 31.73 -0.12
N VAL A 3 13.71 30.99 0.20
CA VAL A 3 12.91 31.22 1.41
C VAL A 3 13.66 30.58 2.58
N ASN A 4 14.61 31.30 3.17
CA ASN A 4 15.30 30.88 4.40
C ASN A 4 14.47 31.19 5.66
N GLU A 5 13.30 31.80 5.51
CA GLU A 5 12.40 32.18 6.59
C GLU A 5 10.95 31.96 6.15
N LEU A 6 10.15 31.36 7.02
CA LEU A 6 8.72 31.16 6.80
C LEU A 6 7.92 31.49 8.06
N VAL A 7 6.71 32.02 7.90
CA VAL A 7 5.78 32.24 9.00
C VAL A 7 4.56 31.35 8.82
N ILE A 8 4.25 30.56 9.85
CA ILE A 8 3.08 29.70 9.92
C ILE A 8 2.08 30.34 10.88
N SER A 9 0.85 30.54 10.43
CA SER A 9 -0.23 31.03 11.29
C SER A 9 -1.19 29.90 11.64
N THR A 10 -1.60 29.81 12.89
CA THR A 10 -2.63 28.88 13.35
C THR A 10 -3.63 29.56 14.26
N GLU A 11 -4.88 29.10 14.23
CA GLU A 11 -5.89 29.53 15.19
C GLU A 11 -5.69 28.80 16.52
N THR A 12 -5.80 29.56 17.61
CA THR A 12 -5.88 29.07 18.97
C THR A 12 -7.18 29.55 19.62
N ALA A 13 -7.49 29.04 20.81
CA ALA A 13 -8.67 29.47 21.56
C ALA A 13 -8.72 30.99 21.85
N ASP A 14 -7.57 31.69 21.81
CA ASP A 14 -7.48 33.12 22.13
C ASP A 14 -7.19 34.01 20.91
N GLY A 15 -7.15 33.44 19.69
CA GLY A 15 -6.89 34.17 18.44
C GLY A 15 -5.84 33.51 17.55
N THR A 16 -5.36 34.25 16.54
CA THR A 16 -4.34 33.74 15.61
C THR A 16 -2.94 33.90 16.19
N VAL A 17 -2.18 32.81 16.23
CA VAL A 17 -0.77 32.78 16.65
C VAL A 17 0.10 32.52 15.43
N SER A 18 1.19 33.27 15.31
CA SER A 18 2.15 33.09 14.22
C SER A 18 3.48 32.55 14.75
N VAL A 19 4.01 31.54 14.08
CA VAL A 19 5.30 30.92 14.37
C VAL A 19 6.23 31.17 13.19
N ARG A 20 7.31 31.90 13.44
CA ARG A 20 8.37 32.14 12.48
C ARG A 20 9.39 31.01 12.59
N ILE A 21 9.81 30.46 11.45
CA ILE A 21 10.83 29.42 11.34
C ILE A 21 11.91 29.89 10.37
N ILE A 22 13.17 29.83 10.79
CA ILE A 22 14.33 30.29 10.04
C ILE A 22 15.29 29.11 9.87
N ALA A 23 15.73 28.85 8.65
CA ALA A 23 16.75 27.85 8.36
C ALA A 23 18.13 28.32 8.83
N GLU A 24 18.85 27.47 9.58
CA GLU A 24 20.25 27.77 9.95
C GLU A 24 21.22 27.56 8.78
N GLU A 25 20.89 26.64 7.86
CA GLU A 25 21.70 26.37 6.67
C GLU A 25 21.55 27.50 5.63
N ARG A 26 22.67 28.10 5.22
CA ARG A 26 22.68 29.25 4.30
C ARG A 26 23.03 28.90 2.85
N GLY A 27 23.39 27.65 2.56
CA GLY A 27 23.94 27.23 1.26
C GLY A 27 23.03 26.35 0.39
N ARG A 28 21.87 25.94 0.90
CA ARG A 28 20.86 25.17 0.15
C ARG A 28 19.47 25.44 0.74
N PRO A 29 18.39 25.38 -0.05
CA PRO A 29 17.04 25.52 0.48
C PRO A 29 16.68 24.31 1.33
N THR A 30 16.23 24.54 2.56
CA THR A 30 15.79 23.50 3.49
C THR A 30 14.34 23.68 3.95
N ILE A 31 13.74 24.85 3.65
CA ILE A 31 12.33 25.14 3.85
C ILE A 31 11.64 25.19 2.48
N PHE A 32 10.48 24.53 2.38
CA PHE A 32 9.68 24.49 1.17
C PHE A 32 8.22 24.75 1.52
N GLN A 33 7.50 25.37 0.61
CA GLN A 33 6.05 25.53 0.69
C GLN A 33 5.44 24.88 -0.55
N LEU A 34 4.69 23.81 -0.33
CA LEU A 34 3.91 23.16 -1.37
C LEU A 34 2.63 23.96 -1.66
N ASP A 35 2.10 23.75 -2.87
CA ASP A 35 0.72 24.11 -3.18
C ASP A 35 -0.23 23.40 -2.20
N GLU A 36 -1.27 24.10 -1.74
CA GLU A 36 -2.30 23.53 -0.87
C GLU A 36 -2.96 22.30 -1.51
N TRP A 37 -3.15 22.30 -2.84
CA TRP A 37 -3.69 21.15 -3.55
C TRP A 37 -2.74 19.94 -3.51
N GLU A 38 -1.44 20.17 -3.78
CA GLU A 38 -0.43 19.10 -3.73
C GLU A 38 -0.28 18.53 -2.32
N ALA A 39 -0.26 19.39 -1.30
CA ALA A 39 -0.21 18.98 0.10
C ALA A 39 -1.46 18.17 0.48
N TYR A 40 -2.65 18.60 0.05
CA TYR A 40 -3.91 17.89 0.28
C TYR A 40 -3.92 16.50 -0.38
N GLU A 41 -3.51 16.38 -1.64
CA GLU A 41 -3.46 15.09 -2.35
C GLU A 41 -2.54 14.06 -1.67
N ASN A 42 -1.50 14.52 -0.99
CA ASN A 42 -0.54 13.67 -0.28
C ASN A 42 -0.84 13.53 1.23
N GLY A 43 -1.82 14.27 1.77
CA GLY A 43 -2.12 14.31 3.20
C GLY A 43 -0.97 14.88 4.04
N GLU A 44 -0.25 15.87 3.50
CA GLU A 44 0.93 16.47 4.11
C GLU A 44 0.64 17.89 4.59
N ALA A 45 1.48 18.40 5.51
CA ALA A 45 1.45 19.82 5.82
C ALA A 45 2.07 20.62 4.64
N PRO A 46 1.46 21.75 4.23
CA PRO A 46 1.98 22.56 3.12
C PRO A 46 3.41 23.06 3.34
N VAL A 47 3.75 23.32 4.59
CA VAL A 47 5.09 23.74 5.00
C VAL A 47 5.96 22.52 5.22
N GLN A 48 7.09 22.46 4.52
CA GLN A 48 8.04 21.36 4.62
C GLN A 48 9.41 21.82 5.12
N LEU A 49 10.01 21.02 5.99
CA LEU A 49 11.37 21.14 6.50
C LEU A 49 12.18 19.91 6.07
N LEU A 50 13.46 20.10 5.77
CA LEU A 50 14.39 19.01 5.49
C LEU A 50 14.83 18.26 6.76
N GLU A 51 14.87 16.93 6.70
CA GLU A 51 15.55 16.10 7.68
C GLU A 51 17.05 16.45 7.76
N GLY A 52 17.68 16.21 8.91
CA GLY A 52 19.11 16.40 9.14
C GLY A 52 19.55 17.87 9.28
N SER A 53 18.66 18.81 9.00
CA SER A 53 18.89 20.25 9.12
C SER A 53 18.42 20.80 10.46
N PHE A 54 18.82 22.05 10.75
CA PHE A 54 18.43 22.76 11.96
C PHE A 54 17.73 24.07 11.62
N TYR A 55 16.78 24.44 12.46
CA TYR A 55 15.98 25.65 12.28
C TYR A 55 15.84 26.38 13.61
N GLU A 56 15.90 27.70 13.58
CA GLU A 56 15.47 28.53 14.70
C GLU A 56 13.97 28.81 14.57
N TYR A 57 13.27 28.87 15.70
CA TYR A 57 11.87 29.27 15.71
C TYR A 57 11.62 30.39 16.72
N GLU A 58 10.63 31.22 16.39
CA GLU A 58 10.07 32.23 17.28
C GLU A 58 8.54 32.18 17.22
N VAL A 59 7.90 31.99 18.37
CA VAL A 59 6.45 32.09 18.52
C VAL A 59 6.08 33.52 18.87
N MET A 60 5.29 34.16 18.02
CA MET A 60 4.80 35.51 18.26
C MET A 60 3.59 35.47 19.20
N GLY A 61 3.71 36.09 20.37
CA GLY A 61 2.65 36.20 21.36
C GLY A 61 2.96 35.50 22.68
N THR A 62 1.92 35.06 23.39
CA THR A 62 2.01 34.50 24.76
C THR A 62 2.01 32.97 24.79
N TYR A 63 2.63 32.36 23.77
CA TYR A 63 2.65 30.91 23.57
C TYR A 63 4.09 30.39 23.42
N ARG A 64 4.28 29.11 23.72
CA ARG A 64 5.50 28.36 23.44
C ARG A 64 5.20 27.03 22.75
N LEU A 65 6.16 26.52 22.00
CA LEU A 65 6.09 25.17 21.46
C LEU A 65 6.32 24.14 22.58
N CYS A 66 5.52 23.07 22.59
CA CYS A 66 5.67 21.96 23.53
C CYS A 66 7.05 21.28 23.33
N PRO A 67 7.89 21.17 24.39
CA PRO A 67 9.21 20.57 24.28
C PRO A 67 9.15 19.10 23.83
N SER A 68 10.06 18.70 22.96
CA SER A 68 10.16 17.32 22.48
C SER A 68 11.59 17.03 22.02
N PRO A 69 11.96 15.79 21.66
CA PRO A 69 13.27 15.51 21.08
C PRO A 69 13.58 16.32 19.81
N VAL A 70 12.55 16.83 19.13
CA VAL A 70 12.68 17.69 17.93
C VAL A 70 12.63 19.17 18.30
N VAL A 71 11.89 19.55 19.34
CA VAL A 71 11.69 20.95 19.75
C VAL A 71 12.52 21.23 20.99
N MET A 72 13.55 22.05 20.84
CA MET A 72 14.47 22.45 21.90
C MET A 72 14.25 23.93 22.26
N PRO A 73 13.43 24.25 23.28
CA PRO A 73 13.22 25.64 23.70
C PRO A 73 14.50 26.30 24.20
N SER A 74 14.62 27.60 23.97
CA SER A 74 15.70 28.42 24.51
C SER A 74 15.59 28.52 26.04
N ARG A 75 16.75 28.50 26.70
CA ARG A 75 16.84 28.75 28.15
C ARG A 75 16.67 30.23 28.51
N ILE A 76 16.73 31.12 27.52
CA ILE A 76 16.63 32.58 27.71
C ILE A 76 15.20 33.06 27.48
N ASN A 77 14.58 32.65 26.37
CA ASN A 77 13.21 33.02 26.05
C ASN A 77 12.38 31.77 25.68
N PRO A 78 11.33 31.42 26.44
CA PRO A 78 10.52 30.22 26.19
C PRO A 78 9.74 30.27 24.86
N THR A 79 9.53 31.45 24.25
CA THR A 79 8.85 31.56 22.95
C THR A 79 9.77 31.25 21.77
N MET A 80 11.07 31.12 22.00
CA MET A 80 12.08 30.84 20.98
C MET A 80 12.79 29.51 21.23
N GLY A 81 13.45 28.98 20.21
CA GLY A 81 14.26 27.78 20.36
C GLY A 81 14.74 27.23 19.03
N ARG A 82 15.12 25.96 19.04
CA ARG A 82 15.63 25.23 17.88
C ARG A 82 14.73 24.05 17.54
N LEU A 83 14.46 23.85 16.26
CA LEU A 83 13.91 22.62 15.71
C LEU A 83 15.05 21.76 15.14
N ALA A 84 15.13 20.51 15.57
CA ALA A 84 16.10 19.53 15.12
C ALA A 84 15.39 18.24 14.68
N PRO A 85 14.91 18.15 13.41
CA PRO A 85 14.19 16.99 12.92
C PRO A 85 15.04 15.72 12.79
N GLN A 86 16.38 15.78 12.88
CA GLN A 86 17.27 14.61 12.84
C GLN A 86 16.98 13.69 11.64
N VAL A 87 16.56 12.44 11.85
CA VAL A 87 16.24 11.47 10.77
C VAL A 87 14.72 11.26 10.61
N TYR A 88 13.91 12.12 11.23
CA TYR A 88 12.45 11.97 11.21
C TYR A 88 11.89 12.42 9.85
N VAL A 89 11.04 11.60 9.24
CA VAL A 89 10.26 11.95 8.04
C VAL A 89 8.78 11.77 8.35
N GLY A 90 7.95 12.69 7.84
CA GLY A 90 6.50 12.71 8.05
C GLY A 90 5.99 14.00 8.71
N THR A 91 4.71 14.02 9.09
CA THR A 91 4.08 15.23 9.63
C THR A 91 4.39 15.38 11.10
N LEU A 92 5.14 16.43 11.45
CA LEU A 92 5.43 16.83 12.82
C LEU A 92 4.34 17.79 13.31
N THR A 93 3.51 17.30 14.22
CA THR A 93 2.53 18.11 14.95
C THR A 93 3.13 18.58 16.28
N ILE A 94 3.18 19.90 16.49
CA ILE A 94 3.74 20.52 17.70
C ILE A 94 2.63 21.30 18.39
N GLN A 95 2.33 20.95 19.65
CA GLN A 95 1.33 21.67 20.43
C GLN A 95 1.84 23.05 20.86
N LEU A 96 0.95 24.04 20.80
CA LEU A 96 1.14 25.37 21.35
C LEU A 96 0.62 25.41 22.79
N LEU A 97 1.53 25.64 23.74
CA LEU A 97 1.23 25.78 25.16
C LEU A 97 1.14 27.27 25.50
N ARG A 98 0.09 27.68 26.21
CA ARG A 98 -0.03 29.07 26.68
C ARG A 98 0.92 29.30 27.85
N LEU A 99 1.68 30.39 27.84
CA LEU A 99 2.71 30.67 28.85
C LEU A 99 2.17 30.80 30.29
N SER A 100 0.90 31.17 30.47
CA SER A 100 0.31 31.41 31.79
C SER A 100 -0.05 30.15 32.55
N ASP A 101 -0.51 29.10 31.86
CA ASP A 101 -1.07 27.88 32.47
C ASP A 101 -0.48 26.57 31.89
N ASP A 102 0.39 26.68 30.89
CA ASP A 102 1.00 25.57 30.14
C ASP A 102 0.00 24.60 29.51
N LEU A 103 -1.25 25.04 29.32
CA LEU A 103 -2.28 24.21 28.69
C LEU A 103 -2.17 24.28 27.16
N PRO A 104 -2.42 23.15 26.45
CA PRO A 104 -2.44 23.13 25.00
C PRO A 104 -3.67 23.90 24.48
N ARG A 105 -3.43 24.91 23.64
CA ARG A 105 -4.48 25.79 23.08
C ARG A 105 -4.51 25.84 21.55
N GLY A 106 -3.59 25.15 20.90
CA GLY A 106 -3.50 25.00 19.46
C GLY A 106 -2.35 24.07 19.09
N GLU A 107 -2.10 23.95 17.79
CA GLU A 107 -0.99 23.15 17.27
C GLU A 107 -0.51 23.72 15.94
N ILE A 108 0.77 23.54 15.65
CA ILE A 108 1.33 23.77 14.32
C ILE A 108 1.71 22.44 13.70
N ARG A 109 1.68 22.38 12.37
CA ARG A 109 2.04 21.19 11.60
C ARG A 109 3.05 21.55 10.54
N VAL A 110 4.14 20.80 10.50
CA VAL A 110 5.17 20.90 9.46
C VAL A 110 5.49 19.50 8.94
N GLU A 111 5.69 19.36 7.64
CA GLU A 111 6.09 18.10 7.03
C GLU A 111 7.61 18.00 7.04
N ILE A 112 8.17 16.97 7.65
CA ILE A 112 9.59 16.70 7.52
C ILE A 112 9.79 15.83 6.29
N ARG A 113 10.46 16.37 5.27
CA ARG A 113 10.80 15.67 4.04
C ARG A 113 12.20 15.07 4.12
N SER A 114 12.37 13.92 3.51
CA SER A 114 13.71 13.38 3.29
C SER A 114 14.49 14.25 2.31
N GLY A 115 15.81 14.35 2.52
CA GLY A 115 16.73 14.94 1.55
C GLY A 115 16.98 14.06 0.33
N LYS A 116 16.53 12.79 0.37
CA LYS A 116 16.70 11.81 -0.69
C LYS A 116 15.59 11.99 -1.73
N THR A 117 15.95 12.05 -3.00
CA THR A 117 14.98 12.23 -4.09
C THR A 117 14.06 11.01 -4.18
N GLY A 118 12.75 11.19 -4.40
CA GLY A 118 11.82 10.06 -4.56
C GLY A 118 11.24 9.44 -3.29
N TYR A 119 11.45 10.02 -2.10
CA TYR A 119 11.04 9.40 -0.82
C TYR A 119 9.60 8.84 -0.79
N ARG A 120 8.62 9.55 -1.37
CA ARG A 120 7.20 9.10 -1.41
C ARG A 120 7.02 7.85 -2.26
N SER A 121 7.65 7.83 -3.44
CA SER A 121 7.61 6.66 -4.33
C SER A 121 8.35 5.49 -3.72
N ASP A 122 9.51 5.74 -3.12
CA ASP A 122 10.38 4.70 -2.56
C ASP A 122 9.72 4.06 -1.34
N TYR A 123 9.17 4.87 -0.43
CA TYR A 123 8.41 4.39 0.73
C TYR A 123 7.26 3.47 0.33
N ARG A 124 6.46 3.89 -0.66
CA ARG A 124 5.35 3.08 -1.17
C ARG A 124 5.84 1.80 -1.84
N PHE A 125 6.87 1.91 -2.68
CA PHE A 125 7.46 0.77 -3.39
C PHE A 125 7.99 -0.29 -2.42
N MET A 126 8.69 0.14 -1.36
CA MET A 126 9.19 -0.77 -0.34
C MET A 126 8.07 -1.48 0.42
N LEU A 127 7.02 -0.75 0.81
CA LEU A 127 5.84 -1.37 1.44
C LEU A 127 5.11 -2.33 0.53
N GLU A 128 4.93 -1.97 -0.74
CA GLU A 128 4.32 -2.83 -1.76
C GLU A 128 5.13 -4.13 -1.91
N GLY A 129 6.46 -4.03 -2.05
CA GLY A 129 7.36 -5.18 -2.18
C GLY A 129 7.38 -6.08 -0.93
N ILE A 130 7.34 -5.51 0.27
CA ILE A 130 7.19 -6.29 1.52
C ILE A 130 5.84 -7.01 1.53
N THR A 131 4.76 -6.33 1.15
CA THR A 131 3.39 -6.90 1.13
C THR A 131 3.27 -8.04 0.14
N GLU A 132 3.81 -7.86 -1.07
CA GLU A 132 3.81 -8.88 -2.12
C GLU A 132 4.54 -10.14 -1.65
N ARG A 133 5.74 -10.00 -1.08
CA ARG A 133 6.49 -11.15 -0.59
C ARG A 133 5.84 -11.81 0.62
N CYS A 134 5.32 -11.04 1.57
CA CYS A 134 4.57 -11.61 2.69
C CYS A 134 3.36 -12.40 2.20
N THR A 135 2.71 -11.92 1.15
CA THR A 135 1.61 -12.62 0.48
C THR A 135 2.09 -13.94 -0.14
N ASP A 136 3.20 -13.92 -0.88
CA ASP A 136 3.78 -15.12 -1.49
C ASP A 136 4.19 -16.16 -0.43
N LEU A 137 4.78 -15.73 0.69
CA LEU A 137 5.12 -16.61 1.82
C LEU A 137 3.88 -17.28 2.42
N LEU A 138 2.78 -16.53 2.54
CA LEU A 138 1.51 -17.06 3.05
C LEU A 138 0.88 -18.07 2.07
N PHE A 139 0.94 -17.79 0.77
CA PHE A 139 0.49 -18.75 -0.26
C PHE A 139 1.34 -20.01 -0.26
N TYR A 140 2.66 -19.89 -0.07
CA TYR A 140 3.57 -21.03 -0.03
C TYR A 140 3.34 -21.93 1.19
N TYR A 141 2.98 -21.34 2.34
CA TYR A 141 2.76 -22.08 3.59
C TYR A 141 1.33 -22.62 3.74
N ASN A 142 0.33 -22.02 3.06
CA ASN A 142 -1.08 -22.43 3.13
C ASN A 142 -1.77 -22.49 1.75
N ALA A 143 -1.70 -23.65 1.09
CA ALA A 143 -2.85 -24.17 0.35
C ALA A 143 -3.67 -25.03 1.35
N PRO A 144 -4.99 -24.89 1.56
CA PRO A 144 -6.01 -24.04 0.92
C PRO A 144 -6.75 -23.11 1.91
N VAL A 145 -7.54 -22.22 1.31
CA VAL A 145 -8.74 -21.54 1.85
C VAL A 145 -9.45 -22.34 2.95
N THR A 146 -9.21 -22.05 4.23
CA THR A 146 -10.16 -22.19 5.36
C THR A 146 -9.48 -21.81 6.67
N HIS A 147 -9.09 -20.55 6.82
CA HIS A 147 -9.05 -20.00 8.16
C HIS A 147 -9.83 -18.69 8.16
N SER A 148 -11.07 -18.78 8.63
CA SER A 148 -11.88 -17.65 9.06
C SER A 148 -11.24 -17.02 10.30
N PHE A 149 -10.07 -16.42 10.12
CA PHE A 149 -9.59 -15.39 11.03
C PHE A 149 -10.31 -14.12 10.60
N ALA A 150 -11.50 -13.90 11.17
CA ALA A 150 -12.10 -12.58 11.10
C ALA A 150 -11.07 -11.60 11.71
N PRO A 151 -10.64 -10.55 11.01
CA PRO A 151 -9.83 -9.51 11.61
C PRO A 151 -10.49 -9.08 12.93
N ASP A 152 -9.80 -9.29 14.04
CA ASP A 152 -10.23 -8.74 15.32
C ASP A 152 -9.96 -7.24 15.27
N TYR A 153 -11.04 -6.48 15.25
CA TYR A 153 -11.04 -5.03 15.08
C TYR A 153 -10.98 -4.29 16.44
N HIS A 154 -10.93 -5.01 17.56
CA HIS A 154 -10.74 -4.43 18.91
C HIS A 154 -9.26 -4.29 19.30
N THR A 155 -8.37 -4.24 18.31
CA THR A 155 -6.91 -4.17 18.49
C THR A 155 -6.42 -2.75 18.80
N ASP A 156 -5.22 -2.67 19.37
CA ASP A 156 -4.52 -1.40 19.66
C ASP A 156 -4.45 -0.48 18.43
N PRO A 157 -4.72 0.85 18.56
CA PRO A 157 -4.71 1.80 17.43
C PRO A 157 -3.44 1.79 16.56
N ARG A 158 -2.28 1.38 17.11
CA ARG A 158 -1.02 1.27 16.35
C ARG A 158 -1.06 0.12 15.35
N THR A 159 -1.61 -1.01 15.78
CA THR A 159 -1.81 -2.18 14.92
C THR A 159 -2.77 -1.86 13.78
N LEU A 160 -3.80 -1.06 14.06
CA LEU A 160 -4.73 -0.58 13.04
C LEU A 160 -4.06 0.35 12.01
N TYR A 161 -3.17 1.24 12.44
CA TYR A 161 -2.39 2.08 11.51
C TYR A 161 -1.48 1.25 10.60
N GLN A 162 -0.78 0.26 11.15
CA GLN A 162 0.07 -0.65 10.36
C GLN A 162 -0.73 -1.37 9.27
N ARG A 163 -1.87 -1.97 9.65
CA ARG A 163 -2.78 -2.63 8.71
C ARG A 163 -3.26 -1.66 7.63
N PHE A 164 -3.63 -0.44 8.03
CA PHE A 164 -3.99 0.61 7.08
C PHE A 164 -2.85 0.97 6.13
N ALA A 165 -1.62 1.11 6.63
CA ALA A 165 -0.47 1.45 5.80
C ALA A 165 -0.20 0.39 4.73
N PHE A 166 -0.28 -0.90 5.07
CA PHE A 166 -0.18 -1.99 4.10
C PHE A 166 -1.33 -1.97 3.08
N VAL A 167 -2.57 -1.84 3.56
CA VAL A 167 -3.75 -1.74 2.68
C VAL A 167 -3.65 -0.54 1.74
N ASN A 168 -3.27 0.62 2.26
CA ASN A 168 -3.11 1.83 1.47
C ASN A 168 -1.98 1.69 0.44
N ALA A 169 -0.87 1.03 0.77
CA ALA A 169 0.19 0.76 -0.19
C ALA A 169 -0.31 -0.08 -1.38
N VAL A 170 -1.11 -1.12 -1.11
CA VAL A 170 -1.69 -1.99 -2.15
C VAL A 170 -2.75 -1.24 -2.98
N LEU A 171 -3.66 -0.51 -2.34
CA LEU A 171 -4.79 0.14 -3.02
C LEU A 171 -4.41 1.48 -3.69
N SER A 172 -3.34 2.12 -3.26
CA SER A 172 -2.76 3.32 -3.91
C SER A 172 -1.66 2.99 -4.92
N GLY A 173 -1.47 1.69 -5.22
CA GLY A 173 -0.55 1.20 -6.23
C GLY A 173 -1.02 1.52 -7.66
N ARG A 174 -0.06 1.77 -8.55
CA ARG A 174 -0.37 2.11 -9.96
C ARG A 174 -1.01 0.95 -10.72
N GLU A 175 -0.61 -0.28 -10.40
CA GLU A 175 -1.14 -1.50 -11.02
C GLU A 175 -2.63 -1.67 -10.74
N PHE A 176 -3.09 -1.33 -9.53
CA PHE A 176 -4.51 -1.39 -9.16
C PHE A 176 -5.34 -0.40 -9.99
N GLU A 177 -4.88 0.85 -10.12
CA GLU A 177 -5.57 1.86 -10.92
C GLU A 177 -5.61 1.46 -12.40
N ILE A 178 -4.48 1.00 -12.97
CA ILE A 178 -4.43 0.53 -14.36
C ILE A 178 -5.38 -0.65 -14.57
N ALA A 179 -5.42 -1.60 -13.63
CA ALA A 179 -6.31 -2.74 -13.69
C ALA A 179 -7.78 -2.31 -13.69
N PHE A 180 -8.14 -1.36 -12.83
CA PHE A 180 -9.48 -0.81 -12.76
C PHE A 180 -9.88 -0.12 -14.07
N GLN A 181 -9.03 0.76 -14.62
CA GLN A 181 -9.30 1.45 -15.88
C GLN A 181 -9.45 0.48 -17.07
N ARG A 182 -8.69 -0.63 -17.10
CA ARG A 182 -8.85 -1.69 -18.11
C ARG A 182 -10.23 -2.33 -18.06
N ILE A 183 -10.77 -2.57 -16.86
CA ILE A 183 -12.11 -3.12 -16.67
C ILE A 183 -13.18 -2.14 -17.14
N LEU A 184 -13.02 -0.84 -16.85
CA LEU A 184 -13.97 0.17 -17.31
C LEU A 184 -14.01 0.29 -18.83
N ARG A 185 -12.85 0.20 -19.48
CA ARG A 185 -12.76 0.28 -20.95
C ARG A 185 -13.35 -0.94 -21.64
N ASN A 186 -13.22 -2.12 -21.04
CA ASN A 186 -13.69 -3.38 -21.63
C ASN A 186 -14.27 -4.30 -20.53
N PRO A 187 -15.48 -4.02 -20.03
CA PRO A 187 -16.11 -4.86 -19.03
C PRO A 187 -16.54 -6.20 -19.65
N ILE A 188 -16.50 -7.28 -18.87
CA ILE A 188 -17.12 -8.55 -19.28
C ILE A 188 -18.63 -8.34 -19.30
N THR A 189 -19.25 -8.54 -20.46
CA THR A 189 -20.70 -8.52 -20.63
C THR A 189 -21.23 -9.94 -20.84
N LYS A 190 -22.50 -10.13 -20.50
CA LYS A 190 -23.28 -11.32 -20.85
C LYS A 190 -24.48 -10.89 -21.68
N TRP A 191 -24.94 -11.78 -22.54
CA TRP A 191 -26.23 -11.59 -23.21
C TRP A 191 -27.36 -11.65 -22.17
N ALA A 192 -28.09 -10.56 -22.01
CA ALA A 192 -29.38 -10.58 -21.35
C ALA A 192 -30.46 -10.73 -22.44
N GLY A 193 -31.30 -11.75 -22.28
CA GLY A 193 -32.55 -11.83 -23.03
C GLY A 193 -33.53 -10.88 -22.37
N ASP A 194 -33.94 -9.85 -23.10
CA ASP A 194 -34.99 -8.93 -22.68
C ASP A 194 -36.12 -8.98 -23.71
N GLU A 195 -37.36 -8.80 -23.25
CA GLU A 195 -38.52 -8.81 -24.13
C GLU A 195 -38.78 -7.38 -24.61
N ALA A 196 -38.62 -7.15 -25.91
CA ALA A 196 -38.84 -5.83 -26.51
C ALA A 196 -40.08 -5.84 -27.40
N GLU A 197 -41.00 -4.90 -27.19
CA GLU A 197 -42.05 -4.63 -28.16
C GLU A 197 -41.45 -3.96 -29.41
N ARG A 198 -41.58 -4.63 -30.55
CA ARG A 198 -41.17 -4.08 -31.85
C ARG A 198 -42.35 -4.03 -32.80
N ASP A 199 -42.33 -3.00 -33.64
CA ASP A 199 -43.26 -2.92 -34.77
C ASP A 199 -43.08 -4.15 -35.67
N ILE A 200 -44.19 -4.77 -36.06
CA ILE A 200 -44.20 -6.00 -36.87
C ILE A 200 -43.38 -5.85 -38.16
N ARG A 201 -43.31 -4.63 -38.73
CA ARG A 201 -42.57 -4.33 -39.95
C ARG A 201 -41.05 -4.35 -39.79
N ARG A 202 -40.55 -4.29 -38.55
CA ARG A 202 -39.10 -4.27 -38.22
C ARG A 202 -38.58 -5.66 -37.82
N ILE A 203 -39.38 -6.70 -37.93
CA ILE A 203 -39.02 -8.06 -37.54
C ILE A 203 -38.53 -8.81 -38.77
N ALA A 204 -37.22 -9.06 -38.83
CA ALA A 204 -36.59 -9.73 -39.98
C ALA A 204 -36.66 -11.26 -39.93
N ARG A 205 -36.75 -11.85 -38.73
CA ARG A 205 -36.76 -13.31 -38.53
C ARG A 205 -37.83 -13.68 -37.50
N PRO A 206 -39.02 -14.13 -37.94
CA PRO A 206 -40.02 -14.65 -37.02
C PRO A 206 -39.57 -16.00 -36.44
N ASP A 207 -39.99 -16.27 -35.22
CA ASP A 207 -39.79 -17.49 -34.46
C ASP A 207 -41.17 -18.08 -34.07
N ARG A 208 -41.18 -19.20 -33.37
CA ARG A 208 -42.44 -19.85 -32.95
C ARG A 208 -43.27 -18.96 -32.02
N ARG A 209 -42.63 -18.09 -31.23
CA ARG A 209 -43.28 -17.24 -30.24
C ARG A 209 -43.96 -16.03 -30.90
N THR A 210 -43.31 -15.41 -31.88
CA THR A 210 -43.87 -14.34 -32.69
C THR A 210 -44.99 -14.85 -33.60
N ALA A 211 -44.89 -16.08 -34.14
CA ALA A 211 -45.99 -16.71 -34.88
C ALA A 211 -47.25 -16.91 -34.01
N ALA A 212 -47.09 -17.35 -32.75
CA ALA A 212 -48.21 -17.47 -31.82
C ALA A 212 -48.85 -16.11 -31.50
N GLN A 213 -48.05 -15.05 -31.39
CA GLN A 213 -48.53 -13.69 -31.11
C GLN A 213 -49.33 -13.08 -32.29
N LEU A 214 -49.12 -13.53 -33.54
CA LEU A 214 -49.93 -13.08 -34.69
C LEU A 214 -51.41 -13.46 -34.55
N VAL A 215 -51.71 -14.54 -33.82
CA VAL A 215 -53.07 -15.06 -33.61
C VAL A 215 -53.69 -14.49 -32.33
N ALA A 216 -52.89 -13.96 -31.40
CA ALA A 216 -53.36 -13.40 -30.15
C ALA A 216 -54.19 -12.10 -30.32
N ASN A 217 -55.03 -11.80 -29.33
CA ASN A 217 -55.82 -10.57 -29.28
C ASN A 217 -54.95 -9.37 -28.86
N GLY A 218 -55.11 -8.23 -29.54
CA GLY A 218 -54.32 -7.02 -29.28
C GLY A 218 -54.67 -5.88 -30.24
N ASN A 219 -53.87 -4.81 -30.23
CA ASN A 219 -54.01 -3.69 -31.15
C ASN A 219 -53.59 -4.10 -32.57
N ARG A 220 -54.56 -4.25 -33.49
CA ARG A 220 -54.34 -4.79 -34.84
C ARG A 220 -54.52 -3.72 -35.92
N VAL A 221 -53.66 -3.79 -36.92
CA VAL A 221 -53.72 -2.97 -38.13
C VAL A 221 -54.28 -3.83 -39.26
N PRO A 222 -55.30 -3.35 -40.01
CA PRO A 222 -55.83 -4.07 -41.15
C PRO A 222 -54.75 -4.23 -42.22
N LEU A 223 -54.67 -5.42 -42.82
CA LEU A 223 -53.78 -5.63 -43.96
C LEU A 223 -54.37 -4.95 -45.21
N PRO A 224 -53.55 -4.28 -46.04
CA PRO A 224 -53.99 -3.75 -47.33
C PRO A 224 -54.55 -4.86 -48.22
N ASP A 225 -55.50 -4.52 -49.08
CA ASP A 225 -56.15 -5.51 -49.96
C ASP A 225 -55.19 -6.10 -51.00
N SER A 226 -54.10 -5.40 -51.31
CA SER A 226 -53.01 -5.86 -52.17
C SER A 226 -52.00 -6.79 -51.47
N HIS A 227 -52.16 -7.04 -50.16
CA HIS A 227 -51.20 -7.84 -49.40
C HIS A 227 -51.44 -9.34 -49.58
N SER A 228 -50.39 -10.11 -49.89
CA SER A 228 -50.47 -11.55 -50.18
C SER A 228 -51.12 -12.39 -49.07
N LEU A 229 -50.98 -11.96 -47.82
CA LEU A 229 -51.57 -12.62 -46.65
C LEU A 229 -53.03 -12.21 -46.35
N LYS A 230 -53.62 -11.24 -47.07
CA LYS A 230 -54.99 -10.75 -46.80
C LYS A 230 -56.05 -11.85 -46.87
N GLY A 231 -55.89 -12.80 -47.79
CA GLY A 231 -56.78 -13.96 -47.93
C GLY A 231 -56.73 -14.95 -46.76
N ARG A 232 -55.72 -14.86 -45.88
CA ARG A 232 -55.56 -15.73 -44.70
C ARG A 232 -55.67 -14.97 -43.37
N LEU A 233 -55.30 -13.69 -43.35
CA LEU A 233 -55.34 -12.83 -42.18
C LEU A 233 -55.97 -11.48 -42.58
N ALA A 234 -57.07 -11.09 -41.93
CA ALA A 234 -57.69 -9.79 -42.20
C ALA A 234 -56.88 -8.61 -41.62
N SER A 235 -56.18 -8.86 -40.50
CA SER A 235 -55.39 -7.87 -39.76
C SER A 235 -54.21 -8.54 -39.03
N VAL A 236 -53.20 -7.75 -38.67
CA VAL A 236 -52.02 -8.19 -37.90
C VAL A 236 -51.78 -7.27 -36.71
N PRO A 237 -51.20 -7.76 -35.59
CA PRO A 237 -50.80 -6.89 -34.50
C PRO A 237 -49.83 -5.79 -34.97
N SER A 238 -49.98 -4.56 -34.47
CA SER A 238 -49.07 -3.45 -34.79
C SER A 238 -47.68 -3.66 -34.20
N ARG A 239 -47.61 -4.34 -33.04
CA ARG A 239 -46.39 -4.64 -32.29
C ARG A 239 -46.39 -6.10 -31.84
N LEU A 240 -45.21 -6.69 -31.81
CA LEU A 240 -44.95 -8.03 -31.27
C LEU A 240 -43.82 -7.95 -30.24
N ILE A 241 -43.92 -8.77 -29.21
CA ILE A 241 -42.86 -8.97 -28.22
C ILE A 241 -41.83 -9.92 -28.83
N VAL A 242 -40.59 -9.45 -28.98
CA VAL A 242 -39.48 -10.24 -29.51
C VAL A 242 -38.37 -10.35 -28.48
N ASP A 243 -37.68 -11.49 -28.50
CA ASP A 243 -36.47 -11.68 -27.70
C ASP A 243 -35.38 -10.74 -28.25
N SER A 244 -35.07 -9.70 -27.49
CA SER A 244 -33.96 -8.80 -27.72
C SER A 244 -32.76 -9.29 -26.93
N ARG A 245 -31.61 -9.37 -27.60
CA ARG A 245 -30.34 -9.67 -26.93
C ARG A 245 -29.61 -8.35 -26.72
N THR A 246 -29.51 -7.91 -25.48
CA THR A 246 -28.72 -6.74 -25.10
C THR A 246 -27.50 -7.18 -24.30
N ASP A 247 -26.40 -6.45 -24.48
CA ASP A 247 -25.22 -6.67 -23.65
C ASP A 247 -25.50 -6.13 -22.25
N SER A 248 -25.51 -7.04 -21.28
CA SER A 248 -25.65 -6.70 -19.88
C SER A 248 -24.28 -6.76 -19.19
N PRO A 249 -23.84 -5.70 -18.51
CA PRO A 249 -22.63 -5.73 -17.71
C PRO A 249 -22.80 -6.51 -16.40
N ASP A 250 -24.00 -7.00 -16.08
CA ASP A 250 -24.28 -7.67 -14.81
C ASP A 250 -23.75 -9.12 -14.77
N THR A 251 -22.43 -9.27 -14.78
CA THR A 251 -21.72 -10.56 -14.76
C THR A 251 -21.22 -10.91 -13.36
N GLN A 252 -20.92 -12.18 -13.10
CA GLN A 252 -20.41 -12.59 -11.78
C GLN A 252 -19.07 -11.92 -11.47
N GLU A 253 -18.25 -11.71 -12.50
CA GLU A 253 -16.97 -11.04 -12.44
C GLU A 253 -17.12 -9.55 -12.09
N ASN A 254 -18.06 -8.84 -12.72
CA ASN A 254 -18.32 -7.43 -12.37
C ASN A 254 -18.94 -7.29 -10.98
N ARG A 255 -19.81 -8.23 -10.58
CA ARG A 255 -20.34 -8.30 -9.21
C ARG A 255 -19.24 -8.53 -8.19
N PHE A 256 -18.25 -9.36 -8.51
CA PHE A 256 -17.06 -9.57 -7.67
C PHE A 256 -16.25 -8.28 -7.53
N VAL A 257 -15.95 -7.57 -8.62
CA VAL A 257 -15.16 -6.32 -8.57
C VAL A 257 -15.88 -5.28 -7.71
N LYS A 258 -17.19 -5.11 -7.89
CA LYS A 258 -18.00 -4.22 -7.05
C LYS A 258 -17.90 -4.60 -5.57
N HIS A 259 -18.05 -5.89 -5.27
CA HIS A 259 -17.95 -6.39 -3.91
C HIS A 259 -16.56 -6.19 -3.29
N ALA A 260 -15.49 -6.41 -4.04
CA ALA A 260 -14.13 -6.16 -3.57
C ALA A 260 -13.94 -4.69 -3.18
N LEU A 261 -14.41 -3.75 -4.00
CA LEU A 261 -14.37 -2.32 -3.70
C LEU A 261 -15.23 -1.94 -2.49
N GLU A 262 -16.41 -2.55 -2.33
CA GLU A 262 -17.26 -2.36 -1.15
C GLU A 262 -16.57 -2.86 0.14
N VAL A 263 -15.87 -4.00 0.07
CA VAL A 263 -15.08 -4.55 1.19
C VAL A 263 -13.94 -3.61 1.57
N PHE A 264 -13.20 -3.10 0.57
CA PHE A 264 -12.12 -2.14 0.81
C PHE A 264 -12.65 -0.85 1.44
N SER A 265 -13.74 -0.31 0.89
CA SER A 265 -14.36 0.92 1.41
C SER A 265 -14.83 0.74 2.85
N GLY A 266 -15.54 -0.36 3.14
CA GLY A 266 -16.01 -0.66 4.49
C GLY A 266 -14.89 -0.77 5.53
N PHE A 267 -13.75 -1.35 5.15
CA PHE A 267 -12.56 -1.40 6.01
C PHE A 267 -11.98 -0.01 6.28
N VAL A 268 -11.84 0.82 5.24
CA VAL A 268 -11.29 2.18 5.39
C VAL A 268 -12.23 3.06 6.21
N THR A 269 -13.55 2.99 5.99
CA THR A 269 -14.55 3.71 6.80
C THR A 269 -14.48 3.32 8.27
N HIS A 270 -14.31 2.03 8.56
CA HIS A 270 -14.17 1.57 9.94
C HIS A 270 -12.91 2.14 10.60
N ILE A 271 -11.76 2.07 9.92
CA ILE A 271 -10.50 2.62 10.43
C ILE A 271 -10.59 4.13 10.63
N LYS A 272 -11.20 4.86 9.69
CA LYS A 272 -11.43 6.29 9.80
C LYS A 272 -12.22 6.66 11.06
N GLY A 273 -13.20 5.83 11.46
CA GLY A 273 -13.98 6.04 12.68
C GLY A 273 -13.19 5.86 13.98
N ILE A 274 -12.04 5.16 13.93
CA ILE A 274 -11.15 4.93 15.08
C ILE A 274 -9.98 5.92 15.08
N ALA A 275 -9.56 6.39 13.90
CA ALA A 275 -8.44 7.30 13.74
C ALA A 275 -8.68 8.62 14.50
N PRO A 276 -7.69 9.14 15.26
CA PRO A 276 -7.85 10.39 15.98
C PRO A 276 -8.20 11.53 15.03
N GLU A 277 -9.26 12.29 15.36
CA GLU A 277 -9.71 13.40 14.53
C GLU A 277 -8.58 14.40 14.29
N ARG A 278 -8.56 14.95 13.08
CA ARG A 278 -7.51 15.85 12.57
C ARG A 278 -6.13 15.21 12.43
N SER A 279 -5.86 13.96 12.82
CA SER A 279 -4.52 13.36 12.60
C SER A 279 -4.19 13.15 11.11
N ARG A 280 -2.90 13.04 10.78
CA ARG A 280 -2.46 12.62 9.43
C ARG A 280 -3.09 11.28 9.04
N PHE A 281 -3.14 10.32 9.97
CA PHE A 281 -3.78 9.03 9.75
C PHE A 281 -5.25 9.20 9.32
N TYR A 282 -6.00 10.06 10.01
CA TYR A 282 -7.38 10.37 9.63
C TYR A 282 -7.44 10.95 8.20
N GLN A 283 -6.56 11.89 7.85
CA GLN A 283 -6.52 12.46 6.49
C GLN A 283 -6.19 11.40 5.42
N GLU A 284 -5.19 10.54 5.65
CA GLU A 284 -4.85 9.43 4.74
C GLU A 284 -6.06 8.50 4.54
N THR A 285 -6.82 8.20 5.59
CA THR A 285 -8.05 7.37 5.48
C THR A 285 -9.14 8.07 4.67
N VAL A 286 -9.34 9.37 4.84
CA VAL A 286 -10.32 10.17 4.08
C VAL A 286 -9.99 10.17 2.59
N LEU A 287 -8.70 10.36 2.24
CA LEU A 287 -8.27 10.37 0.85
C LEU A 287 -8.52 9.02 0.17
N LEU A 288 -8.17 7.92 0.84
CA LEU A 288 -8.39 6.57 0.30
C LEU A 288 -9.89 6.23 0.20
N GLU A 289 -10.69 6.59 1.21
CA GLU A 289 -12.14 6.41 1.20
C GLU A 289 -12.78 7.16 0.02
N ASN A 290 -12.40 8.42 -0.19
CA ASN A 290 -12.89 9.24 -1.29
C ASN A 290 -12.56 8.62 -2.65
N ARG A 291 -11.33 8.11 -2.82
CA ARG A 291 -10.92 7.42 -4.05
C ARG A 291 -11.76 6.16 -4.30
N LEU A 292 -11.94 5.31 -3.29
CA LEU A 292 -12.74 4.09 -3.40
C LEU A 292 -14.22 4.41 -3.71
N ASN A 293 -14.76 5.46 -3.09
CA ASN A 293 -16.14 5.91 -3.35
C ASN A 293 -16.30 6.46 -4.77
N GLN A 294 -15.30 7.18 -5.30
CA GLN A 294 -15.29 7.60 -6.71
C GLN A 294 -15.30 6.38 -7.64
N MET A 295 -14.48 5.35 -7.37
CA MET A 295 -14.47 4.11 -8.15
C MET A 295 -15.82 3.39 -8.10
N LEU A 296 -16.46 3.31 -6.93
CA LEU A 296 -17.80 2.72 -6.77
C LEU A 296 -18.92 3.51 -7.45
N SER A 297 -18.74 4.82 -7.65
CA SER A 297 -19.75 5.70 -8.26
C SER A 297 -19.89 5.55 -9.78
N VAL A 298 -18.96 4.83 -10.41
CA VAL A 298 -18.90 4.62 -11.87
C VAL A 298 -20.19 3.94 -12.39
N PRO A 299 -20.75 4.37 -13.55
CA PRO A 299 -22.01 3.84 -14.07
C PRO A 299 -22.09 2.32 -14.20
N LEU A 300 -20.96 1.66 -14.49
CA LEU A 300 -20.85 0.19 -14.54
C LEU A 300 -21.45 -0.47 -13.29
N PHE A 301 -21.10 0.02 -12.10
CA PHE A 301 -21.52 -0.59 -10.83
C PHE A 301 -22.95 -0.24 -10.42
N LYS A 302 -23.58 0.76 -11.06
CA LYS A 302 -25.01 1.02 -10.90
C LYS A 302 -25.86 -0.04 -11.62
N ALA A 303 -25.35 -0.59 -12.72
CA ALA A 303 -26.02 -1.65 -13.50
C ALA A 303 -25.73 -3.08 -13.00
N VAL A 304 -24.84 -3.24 -12.02
CA VAL A 304 -24.39 -4.53 -11.49
C VAL A 304 -25.02 -4.81 -10.14
N GLY A 305 -25.61 -6.00 -9.99
CA GLY A 305 -26.26 -6.43 -8.76
C GLY A 305 -25.29 -6.79 -7.63
N LYS A 306 -25.83 -7.26 -6.49
CA LYS A 306 -25.00 -7.85 -5.43
C LYS A 306 -24.57 -9.28 -5.81
N PRO A 307 -23.36 -9.72 -5.41
CA PRO A 307 -22.99 -11.12 -5.57
C PRO A 307 -23.86 -12.01 -4.66
N GLY A 308 -24.46 -13.06 -5.22
CA GLY A 308 -25.14 -14.09 -4.41
C GLY A 308 -24.16 -15.10 -3.81
N ARG A 309 -23.10 -15.44 -4.56
CA ARG A 309 -21.95 -16.24 -4.14
C ARG A 309 -20.71 -15.74 -4.88
N LEU A 310 -19.57 -15.70 -4.20
CA LEU A 310 -18.29 -15.36 -4.83
C LEU A 310 -17.73 -16.59 -5.55
N VAL A 311 -17.56 -16.51 -6.87
CA VAL A 311 -17.01 -17.57 -7.71
C VAL A 311 -15.60 -17.16 -8.14
N LEU A 312 -14.62 -17.41 -7.28
CA LEU A 312 -13.23 -16.96 -7.47
C LEU A 312 -12.48 -17.72 -8.58
N ASN A 313 -12.99 -18.88 -8.98
CA ASN A 313 -12.45 -19.73 -10.04
C ASN A 313 -13.05 -19.44 -11.44
N GLY A 314 -13.78 -18.34 -11.60
CA GLY A 314 -14.33 -17.92 -12.89
C GLY A 314 -13.21 -17.67 -13.92
N THR A 315 -13.37 -18.17 -15.15
CA THR A 315 -12.36 -18.02 -16.20
C THR A 315 -12.11 -16.56 -16.56
N GLY A 316 -13.13 -15.70 -16.48
CA GLY A 316 -13.02 -14.26 -16.65
C GLY A 316 -12.12 -13.61 -15.59
N LEU A 317 -12.30 -13.98 -14.31
CA LEU A 317 -11.49 -13.47 -13.21
C LEU A 317 -10.03 -13.93 -13.27
N VAL A 318 -9.78 -15.17 -13.71
CA VAL A 318 -8.43 -15.73 -13.72
C VAL A 318 -7.63 -15.33 -14.97
N ARG A 319 -8.28 -15.19 -16.13
CA ARG A 319 -7.60 -15.02 -17.42
C ARG A 319 -7.66 -13.62 -17.99
N LYS A 320 -8.72 -12.84 -17.73
CA LYS A 320 -8.87 -11.51 -18.34
C LYS A 320 -8.01 -10.49 -17.59
N GLU A 321 -7.22 -9.73 -18.33
CA GLU A 321 -6.47 -8.61 -17.78
C GLU A 321 -7.40 -7.55 -17.16
N GLY A 322 -6.92 -6.89 -16.12
CA GLY A 322 -7.71 -6.06 -15.21
C GLY A 322 -8.33 -6.91 -14.11
N TYR A 323 -9.16 -7.90 -14.46
CA TYR A 323 -9.86 -8.74 -13.49
C TYR A 323 -8.92 -9.62 -12.66
N LYS A 324 -7.93 -10.24 -13.31
CA LYS A 324 -6.89 -11.04 -12.63
C LYS A 324 -6.13 -10.22 -11.60
N GLN A 325 -5.79 -8.98 -11.95
CA GLN A 325 -5.07 -8.06 -11.08
C GLN A 325 -5.94 -7.63 -9.89
N ILE A 326 -7.22 -7.30 -10.10
CA ILE A 326 -8.11 -6.97 -8.99
C ILE A 326 -8.33 -8.18 -8.07
N LEU A 327 -8.45 -9.40 -8.60
CA LEU A 327 -8.52 -10.61 -7.78
C LEU A 327 -7.25 -10.76 -6.94
N ARG A 328 -6.06 -10.56 -7.52
CA ARG A 328 -4.78 -10.59 -6.79
C ARG A 328 -4.77 -9.54 -5.68
N VAL A 329 -5.15 -8.31 -5.99
CA VAL A 329 -5.21 -7.20 -5.00
C VAL A 329 -6.21 -7.50 -3.89
N TRP A 330 -7.36 -8.10 -4.19
CA TRP A 330 -8.33 -8.49 -3.17
C TRP A 330 -7.80 -9.58 -2.23
N LEU A 331 -7.05 -10.55 -2.76
CA LEU A 331 -6.37 -11.56 -1.95
C LEU A 331 -5.26 -10.93 -1.10
N MET A 332 -4.44 -10.06 -1.70
CA MET A 332 -3.41 -9.31 -0.97
C MET A 332 -4.01 -8.44 0.13
N PHE A 333 -5.15 -7.79 -0.13
CA PHE A 333 -5.86 -6.99 0.85
C PHE A 333 -6.30 -7.82 2.05
N ASP A 334 -6.90 -8.99 1.83
CA ASP A 334 -7.36 -9.86 2.94
C ASP A 334 -6.19 -10.28 3.84
N LEU A 335 -5.00 -10.47 3.27
CA LEU A 335 -3.78 -10.78 4.00
C LEU A 335 -3.18 -9.55 4.68
N ALA A 336 -3.06 -8.42 3.96
CA ALA A 336 -2.55 -7.15 4.46
C ALA A 336 -3.37 -6.61 5.63
N ALA A 337 -4.70 -6.70 5.55
CA ALA A 337 -5.61 -6.31 6.63
C ALA A 337 -5.45 -7.18 7.89
N ARG A 338 -4.84 -8.37 7.77
CA ARG A 338 -4.53 -9.28 8.88
C ARG A 338 -3.07 -9.23 9.31
N LEU A 339 -2.21 -8.56 8.55
CA LEU A 339 -0.78 -8.53 8.79
C LEU A 339 -0.45 -7.50 9.88
N VAL A 340 0.27 -7.96 10.90
CA VAL A 340 0.79 -7.16 12.00
C VAL A 340 2.30 -7.29 11.96
N TRP A 341 3.00 -6.17 11.96
CA TRP A 341 4.45 -6.18 11.88
C TRP A 341 5.05 -5.98 13.27
N ARG A 342 5.56 -7.09 13.86
CA ARG A 342 6.26 -7.04 15.16
C ARG A 342 7.64 -6.41 15.00
N GLY A 343 7.70 -5.09 15.10
CA GLY A 343 8.89 -4.27 14.81
C GLY A 343 8.56 -3.03 13.98
N GLY A 344 7.37 -3.00 13.35
CA GLY A 344 6.85 -1.80 12.69
C GLY A 344 6.50 -0.67 13.67
N ASP A 345 6.44 -0.95 14.98
CA ASP A 345 6.28 0.10 16.01
C ASP A 345 7.38 1.16 15.92
N ASP A 346 8.61 0.73 15.61
CA ASP A 346 9.76 1.62 15.41
C ASP A 346 9.60 2.49 14.14
N VAL A 347 8.86 1.98 13.14
CA VAL A 347 8.56 2.67 11.88
C VAL A 347 7.42 3.67 12.01
N TYR A 348 6.43 3.41 12.87
CA TYR A 348 5.13 4.08 12.87
C TYR A 348 4.78 4.89 14.11
N HIS A 349 5.73 5.11 15.02
CA HIS A 349 5.50 5.82 16.27
C HIS A 349 4.97 7.26 16.04
N ALA A 350 3.73 7.55 16.47
CA ALA A 350 3.17 8.90 16.53
C ALA A 350 3.20 9.71 15.21
N GLY A 351 2.88 9.09 14.07
CA GLY A 351 2.86 9.75 12.76
C GLY A 351 4.23 9.85 12.08
N LYS A 352 5.26 9.24 12.67
CA LYS A 352 6.60 9.09 12.08
C LYS A 352 6.59 7.95 11.05
N LYS A 353 7.42 8.08 10.01
CA LYS A 353 7.77 7.00 9.06
C LYS A 353 9.29 6.82 9.11
N ASP A 354 9.79 5.78 9.78
CA ASP A 354 11.22 5.44 9.72
C ASP A 354 11.52 4.71 8.39
N VAL A 355 11.90 5.51 7.39
CA VAL A 355 12.20 5.00 6.04
C VAL A 355 13.47 4.15 6.03
N ALA A 356 14.43 4.40 6.93
CA ALA A 356 15.67 3.64 6.99
C ALA A 356 15.40 2.21 7.47
N VAL A 357 14.61 2.08 8.53
CA VAL A 357 14.15 0.77 9.00
C VAL A 357 13.30 0.10 7.92
N LEU A 358 12.34 0.80 7.30
CA LEU A 358 11.57 0.20 6.19
C LEU A 358 12.46 -0.33 5.06
N TYR A 359 13.52 0.39 4.70
CA TYR A 359 14.50 -0.02 3.70
C TYR A 359 15.27 -1.28 4.10
N GLU A 360 15.70 -1.40 5.35
CA GLU A 360 16.32 -2.64 5.86
C GLU A 360 15.41 -3.86 5.66
N TYR A 361 14.13 -3.72 5.95
CA TYR A 361 13.18 -4.82 5.83
C TYR A 361 12.86 -5.17 4.37
N TRP A 362 12.74 -4.17 3.50
CA TRP A 362 12.58 -4.42 2.07
C TRP A 362 13.85 -5.09 1.50
N LEU A 363 15.03 -4.60 1.87
CA LEU A 363 16.31 -5.14 1.41
C LEU A 363 16.56 -6.55 1.94
N PHE A 364 16.09 -6.89 3.15
CA PHE A 364 16.11 -8.27 3.66
C PHE A 364 15.48 -9.24 2.66
N PHE A 365 14.32 -8.88 2.12
CA PHE A 365 13.59 -9.71 1.20
C PHE A 365 14.25 -9.78 -0.18
N GLU A 366 14.78 -8.67 -0.69
CA GLU A 366 15.57 -8.67 -1.94
C GLU A 366 16.82 -9.55 -1.82
N LEU A 367 17.56 -9.42 -0.72
CA LEU A 367 18.73 -10.25 -0.45
C LEU A 367 18.35 -11.71 -0.24
N LEU A 368 17.21 -11.99 0.39
CA LEU A 368 16.70 -13.35 0.55
C LEU A 368 16.45 -14.00 -0.82
N ASP A 369 15.77 -13.32 -1.75
CA ASP A 369 15.55 -13.83 -3.10
C ASP A 369 16.85 -13.99 -3.88
N LEU A 370 17.80 -13.07 -3.70
CA LEU A 370 19.13 -13.17 -4.29
C LEU A 370 19.89 -14.40 -3.74
N VAL A 371 19.89 -14.63 -2.44
CA VAL A 371 20.51 -15.81 -1.81
C VAL A 371 19.85 -17.09 -2.32
N LYS A 372 18.51 -17.14 -2.43
CA LYS A 372 17.80 -18.29 -3.00
C LYS A 372 18.24 -18.58 -4.43
N SER A 373 18.35 -17.54 -5.28
CA SER A 373 18.72 -17.72 -6.68
C SER A 373 20.20 -18.09 -6.87
N VAL A 374 21.12 -17.43 -6.17
CA VAL A 374 22.57 -17.67 -6.28
C VAL A 374 22.94 -19.06 -5.77
N PHE A 375 22.40 -19.44 -4.60
CA PHE A 375 22.73 -20.72 -3.98
C PHE A 375 21.74 -21.83 -4.33
N SER A 376 20.68 -21.55 -5.10
CA SER A 376 19.63 -22.54 -5.42
C SER A 376 19.08 -23.26 -4.19
N ILE A 377 18.95 -22.53 -3.07
CA ILE A 377 18.48 -23.05 -1.79
C ILE A 377 17.02 -22.63 -1.60
N GLU A 378 16.14 -23.61 -1.42
CA GLU A 378 14.81 -23.38 -0.84
C GLU A 378 14.95 -23.35 0.68
N PRO A 379 14.70 -22.21 1.35
CA PRO A 379 14.98 -22.14 2.77
C PRO A 379 13.96 -22.93 3.56
N ALA A 380 14.43 -23.78 4.47
CA ALA A 380 13.57 -24.68 5.24
C ALA A 380 12.59 -23.94 6.17
N HIS A 381 12.87 -22.67 6.51
CA HIS A 381 12.18 -21.93 7.58
C HIS A 381 11.52 -20.63 7.12
N VAL A 382 11.28 -20.41 5.82
CA VAL A 382 10.64 -19.16 5.36
C VAL A 382 9.23 -18.99 5.95
N GLY A 383 8.50 -20.09 6.18
CA GLY A 383 7.20 -20.08 6.87
C GLY A 383 7.28 -19.61 8.32
N GLU A 384 8.45 -19.63 8.96
CA GLU A 384 8.62 -19.10 10.32
C GLU A 384 8.67 -17.58 10.36
N LEU A 385 8.86 -16.92 9.21
CA LEU A 385 8.83 -15.46 9.10
C LEU A 385 7.43 -14.91 9.38
N ILE A 386 6.36 -15.67 9.12
CA ILE A 386 4.98 -15.23 9.39
C ILE A 386 4.29 -16.26 10.28
N ARG A 387 3.96 -15.85 11.50
CA ARG A 387 3.30 -16.73 12.48
C ARG A 387 1.97 -16.14 12.94
N PRO A 388 0.95 -16.98 13.22
CA PRO A 388 -0.25 -16.51 13.90
C PRO A 388 0.08 -15.84 15.23
N THR A 389 -0.56 -14.72 15.51
CA THR A 389 -0.46 -13.94 16.75
C THR A 389 -1.86 -13.63 17.25
N LYS A 390 -1.99 -13.14 18.49
CA LYS A 390 -3.29 -12.77 19.07
C LYS A 390 -4.03 -11.72 18.24
N ASP A 391 -3.27 -10.88 17.54
CA ASP A 391 -3.74 -9.74 16.76
C ASP A 391 -3.74 -10.03 15.24
N GLY A 392 -3.69 -11.29 14.79
CA GLY A 392 -3.66 -11.64 13.37
C GLY A 392 -2.38 -12.35 12.94
N LEU A 393 -1.81 -12.04 11.77
CA LEU A 393 -0.58 -12.65 11.25
C LEU A 393 0.62 -11.77 11.54
N GLY A 394 1.54 -12.26 12.37
CA GLY A 394 2.72 -11.51 12.79
C GLY A 394 3.94 -11.79 11.91
N LEU A 395 4.47 -10.79 11.21
CA LEU A 395 5.81 -10.84 10.62
C LEU A 395 6.85 -10.84 11.76
N GLN A 396 7.65 -11.90 11.87
CA GLN A 396 8.59 -12.15 12.98
C GLN A 396 9.97 -11.50 12.79
N LEU A 397 10.14 -10.64 11.79
CA LEU A 397 11.33 -9.83 11.64
C LEU A 397 11.31 -8.74 12.72
N ARG A 398 12.14 -8.90 13.75
CA ARG A 398 12.35 -7.88 14.79
C ARG A 398 13.84 -7.59 14.89
N GLN A 399 14.19 -6.32 15.01
CA GLN A 399 15.55 -5.90 15.31
C GLN A 399 16.06 -6.66 16.56
N GLY A 400 17.07 -7.53 16.38
CA GLY A 400 17.74 -8.24 17.48
C GLY A 400 17.21 -9.64 17.78
N ARG A 401 16.29 -10.17 16.97
CA ARG A 401 15.97 -11.60 16.94
C ARG A 401 16.58 -12.25 15.70
N HIS A 402 17.45 -13.23 15.93
CA HIS A 402 18.08 -14.02 14.88
C HIS A 402 17.05 -14.91 14.18
N LEU A 403 16.84 -14.70 12.89
CA LEU A 403 16.06 -15.57 12.00
C LEU A 403 17.00 -16.11 10.92
N PRO A 404 17.57 -17.31 11.11
CA PRO A 404 18.41 -17.92 10.10
C PRO A 404 17.56 -18.55 9.00
N VAL A 405 17.86 -18.16 7.78
CA VAL A 405 17.42 -18.82 6.55
C VAL A 405 18.60 -19.67 6.12
N SER A 406 18.50 -21.00 6.25
CA SER A 406 19.61 -21.91 6.00
C SER A 406 19.32 -22.98 4.95
N GLY A 407 20.39 -23.47 4.33
CA GLY A 407 20.37 -24.65 3.47
C GLY A 407 21.76 -25.05 2.98
N VAL A 408 21.81 -26.03 2.08
CA VAL A 408 23.06 -26.59 1.57
C VAL A 408 23.18 -26.28 0.08
N PHE A 409 24.25 -25.59 -0.29
CA PHE A 409 24.65 -25.32 -1.67
C PHE A 409 25.62 -26.38 -2.17
N ASP A 410 25.36 -26.94 -3.35
CA ASP A 410 26.27 -27.85 -4.04
C ASP A 410 27.03 -27.11 -5.14
N ALA A 411 28.29 -26.78 -4.89
CA ALA A 411 29.18 -26.15 -5.86
C ALA A 411 29.85 -27.18 -6.82
N GLY A 412 29.38 -28.44 -6.82
CA GLY A 412 29.92 -29.57 -7.55
C GLY A 412 31.20 -30.14 -6.92
N SER A 413 32.20 -29.30 -6.69
CA SER A 413 33.47 -29.70 -6.07
C SER A 413 33.39 -29.82 -4.54
N ARG A 414 32.50 -29.06 -3.90
CA ARG A 414 32.29 -29.03 -2.45
C ARG A 414 30.83 -28.70 -2.15
N LYS A 415 30.31 -29.27 -1.06
CA LYS A 415 29.03 -28.89 -0.48
C LYS A 415 29.26 -27.89 0.64
N LEU A 416 28.49 -26.82 0.65
CA LEU A 416 28.62 -25.71 1.60
C LEU A 416 27.28 -25.49 2.29
N ASN A 417 27.29 -25.37 3.61
CA ASN A 417 26.19 -24.80 4.35
C ASN A 417 26.17 -23.28 4.12
N VAL A 418 24.99 -22.74 3.90
CA VAL A 418 24.75 -21.31 3.73
C VAL A 418 23.67 -20.89 4.73
N GLU A 419 23.94 -19.82 5.47
CA GLU A 419 23.01 -19.24 6.43
C GLU A 419 22.92 -17.72 6.21
N PHE A 420 21.72 -17.23 5.94
CA PHE A 420 21.42 -15.81 5.86
C PHE A 420 20.67 -15.36 7.11
N SER A 421 21.20 -14.34 7.78
CA SER A 421 20.71 -13.85 9.06
C SER A 421 20.46 -12.34 9.02
N PHE A 422 19.32 -11.92 9.58
CA PHE A 422 19.00 -10.51 9.83
C PHE A 422 19.41 -10.11 11.26
N ASN A 423 20.11 -8.97 11.40
CA ASN A 423 20.44 -8.36 12.68
C ASN A 423 21.19 -9.29 13.66
N ARG A 424 22.06 -10.17 13.15
CA ARG A 424 22.87 -11.09 13.97
C ARG A 424 23.93 -10.30 14.74
N SER A 425 23.94 -10.45 16.06
CA SER A 425 24.96 -9.85 16.92
C SER A 425 26.17 -10.77 17.07
N PHE A 426 27.35 -10.17 17.03
CA PHE A 426 28.64 -10.79 17.31
C PHE A 426 29.21 -10.14 18.57
N SER A 427 29.50 -10.94 19.60
CA SER A 427 30.08 -10.45 20.86
C SER A 427 31.43 -9.77 20.60
N GLY A 428 31.72 -8.70 21.33
CA GLY A 428 33.06 -8.09 21.32
C GLY A 428 33.99 -8.78 22.30
N GLN A 429 35.29 -8.52 22.18
CA GLN A 429 36.32 -9.03 23.09
C GLN A 429 36.25 -10.56 23.27
N SER A 430 35.91 -11.27 22.20
CA SER A 430 35.86 -12.72 22.20
C SER A 430 37.28 -13.24 21.97
N ASP A 431 37.81 -14.02 22.92
CA ASP A 431 39.11 -14.65 22.76
C ASP A 431 39.02 -15.78 21.74
N TYR A 432 39.97 -15.82 20.80
CA TYR A 432 40.11 -16.93 19.86
C TYR A 432 40.20 -18.26 20.63
N PRO A 433 39.43 -19.30 20.27
CA PRO A 433 38.70 -19.50 19.02
C PRO A 433 37.18 -19.25 19.12
N GLN A 434 36.70 -18.45 20.07
CA GLN A 434 35.27 -18.16 20.19
C GLN A 434 34.78 -17.22 19.08
N ALA A 435 33.62 -17.55 18.51
CA ALA A 435 32.95 -16.72 17.51
C ALA A 435 32.68 -15.31 18.06
N GLY A 436 33.05 -14.27 17.31
CA GLY A 436 32.85 -12.88 17.72
C GLY A 436 33.78 -11.89 17.04
N SER A 437 33.81 -10.67 17.56
CA SER A 437 34.68 -9.59 17.15
C SER A 437 35.83 -9.43 18.14
N TRP A 438 37.04 -9.27 17.61
CA TRP A 438 38.27 -9.07 18.39
C TRP A 438 38.22 -7.80 19.26
N THR A 439 37.54 -6.75 18.77
CA THR A 439 37.58 -5.41 19.40
C THR A 439 36.28 -5.08 20.12
N THR A 440 35.24 -4.75 19.36
CA THR A 440 33.95 -4.28 19.87
C THR A 440 32.85 -5.13 19.28
N GLY A 441 31.78 -5.35 20.05
CA GLY A 441 30.61 -6.09 19.56
C GLY A 441 30.06 -5.46 18.29
N MET A 442 29.78 -6.30 17.30
CA MET A 442 29.27 -5.88 16.01
C MET A 442 27.83 -6.36 15.84
N ARG A 443 26.99 -5.55 15.23
CA ARG A 443 25.62 -5.91 14.89
C ARG A 443 25.32 -5.44 13.47
N PRO A 444 25.81 -6.16 12.45
CA PRO A 444 25.49 -5.88 11.05
C PRO A 444 24.00 -6.09 10.76
N ASP A 445 23.48 -5.36 9.77
CA ASP A 445 22.08 -5.47 9.35
C ASP A 445 21.78 -6.84 8.74
N PHE A 446 22.67 -7.32 7.87
CA PHE A 446 22.60 -8.68 7.33
C PHE A 446 23.94 -9.40 7.41
N THR A 447 23.89 -10.71 7.60
CA THR A 447 25.07 -11.57 7.53
C THR A 447 24.77 -12.81 6.72
N LEU A 448 25.64 -13.10 5.75
CA LEU A 448 25.69 -14.36 5.02
C LEU A 448 26.88 -15.16 5.56
N SER A 449 26.60 -16.34 6.10
CA SER A 449 27.62 -17.25 6.64
C SER A 449 27.73 -18.47 5.75
N VAL A 450 28.96 -18.85 5.38
CA VAL A 450 29.23 -19.99 4.49
C VAL A 450 30.32 -20.87 5.09
N TRP A 451 30.09 -22.17 5.19
CA TRP A 451 31.06 -23.14 5.72
C TRP A 451 30.87 -24.55 5.12
N PRO A 452 31.84 -25.47 5.22
CA PRO A 452 31.72 -26.83 4.68
C PRO A 452 30.54 -27.62 5.24
N ALA A 453 29.82 -28.32 4.35
CA ALA A 453 28.76 -29.24 4.75
C ALA A 453 29.34 -30.43 5.54
N GLY A 454 28.63 -30.86 6.58
CA GLY A 454 29.07 -31.93 7.49
C GLY A 454 29.84 -31.43 8.72
N VAL A 455 30.16 -30.13 8.79
CA VAL A 455 30.78 -29.48 9.95
C VAL A 455 29.74 -28.61 10.66
N SER A 456 29.67 -28.68 11.99
CA SER A 456 28.79 -27.78 12.75
C SER A 456 29.30 -26.35 12.71
N GLN A 457 28.43 -25.35 12.84
CA GLN A 457 28.85 -23.94 12.81
C GLN A 457 29.91 -23.65 13.88
N ALA A 458 29.73 -24.12 15.12
CA ALA A 458 30.69 -23.93 16.21
C ALA A 458 32.07 -24.57 15.92
N GLN A 459 32.07 -25.74 15.28
CA GLN A 459 33.32 -26.38 14.85
C GLN A 459 33.97 -25.60 13.70
N ALA A 460 33.20 -25.12 12.74
CA ALA A 460 33.71 -24.32 11.63
C ALA A 460 34.30 -22.98 12.10
N GLU A 461 33.74 -22.36 13.14
CA GLU A 461 34.32 -21.18 13.81
C GLU A 461 35.66 -21.52 14.48
N THR A 462 35.71 -22.66 15.19
CA THR A 462 36.92 -23.09 15.92
C THR A 462 38.07 -23.48 14.98
N GLU A 463 37.74 -24.07 13.84
CA GLU A 463 38.70 -24.57 12.84
C GLU A 463 38.96 -23.57 11.69
N GLU A 464 38.44 -22.34 11.77
CA GLU A 464 38.58 -21.29 10.75
C GLU A 464 38.04 -21.69 9.35
N LEU A 465 37.00 -22.52 9.32
CA LEU A 465 36.36 -23.02 8.11
C LEU A 465 35.12 -22.23 7.69
N ILE A 466 34.70 -21.24 8.49
CA ILE A 466 33.53 -20.39 8.23
C ILE A 466 33.93 -19.00 7.74
N VAL A 467 33.17 -18.48 6.79
CA VAL A 467 33.28 -17.11 6.31
C VAL A 467 31.97 -16.38 6.57
N HIS A 468 32.05 -15.22 7.22
CA HIS A 468 30.92 -14.29 7.38
C HIS A 468 31.09 -13.09 6.46
N ILE A 469 30.06 -12.81 5.68
CA ILE A 469 29.96 -11.63 4.82
C ILE A 469 28.87 -10.74 5.40
N HIS A 470 29.25 -9.54 5.83
CA HIS A 470 28.34 -8.58 6.44
C HIS A 470 27.88 -7.53 5.42
N PHE A 471 26.58 -7.28 5.36
CA PHE A 471 25.98 -6.23 4.54
C PHE A 471 25.38 -5.18 5.47
N ASP A 472 25.74 -3.93 5.22
CA ASP A 472 25.28 -2.76 5.97
C ASP A 472 24.31 -1.96 5.09
N ALA A 473 23.06 -1.89 5.53
CA ALA A 473 21.97 -1.24 4.83
C ALA A 473 22.06 0.28 5.02
N LYS A 474 22.76 0.96 4.12
CA LYS A 474 22.71 2.42 4.08
C LYS A 474 21.72 2.88 3.02
N TYR A 475 20.59 3.44 3.46
CA TYR A 475 19.69 4.17 2.57
C TYR A 475 20.37 5.47 2.11
N LYS A 476 21.22 5.38 1.07
CA LYS A 476 21.97 6.49 0.45
C LYS A 476 21.59 6.63 -1.03
N VAL A 477 20.30 6.75 -1.31
CA VAL A 477 19.84 6.93 -2.68
C VAL A 477 19.71 8.43 -2.94
N GLU A 478 20.73 9.03 -3.57
CA GLU A 478 20.63 10.40 -4.10
C GLU A 478 19.82 10.41 -5.41
N SER A 479 19.77 9.29 -6.14
CA SER A 479 18.78 9.00 -7.19
C SER A 479 18.72 7.50 -7.53
N VAL A 480 17.54 6.99 -7.87
CA VAL A 480 17.33 5.61 -8.36
C VAL A 480 18.09 5.36 -9.68
N ALA A 481 18.31 6.40 -10.48
CA ALA A 481 19.09 6.34 -11.73
C ALA A 481 20.57 6.00 -11.49
N GLY A 482 21.12 6.35 -10.32
CA GLY A 482 22.49 5.97 -9.94
C GLY A 482 22.65 4.49 -9.58
N VAL A 483 21.55 3.79 -9.26
CA VAL A 483 21.56 2.37 -8.85
C VAL A 483 21.16 1.44 -10.01
N PHE A 484 20.23 1.86 -10.87
CA PHE A 484 19.67 1.01 -11.92
C PHE A 484 19.97 1.47 -13.36
N GLY A 485 20.67 2.60 -13.54
CA GLY A 485 20.87 3.23 -14.85
C GLY A 485 19.62 3.96 -15.34
N GLU A 486 19.80 4.98 -16.18
CA GLU A 486 18.66 5.68 -16.80
C GLU A 486 17.88 4.70 -17.69
N ALA A 487 16.57 4.55 -17.46
CA ALA A 487 15.70 3.88 -18.40
C ALA A 487 15.77 4.63 -19.73
N GLU A 488 16.32 3.99 -20.77
CA GLU A 488 16.32 4.53 -22.13
C GLU A 488 14.91 5.02 -22.46
N LYS A 489 14.77 6.32 -22.64
CA LYS A 489 13.58 6.92 -23.24
C LYS A 489 13.48 6.34 -24.64
N GLY A 490 12.63 5.33 -24.81
CA GLY A 490 12.24 4.79 -26.10
C GLY A 490 11.71 5.92 -26.98
N GLY A 491 12.58 6.45 -27.83
CA GLY A 491 12.24 7.42 -28.85
C GLY A 491 11.36 6.76 -29.88
N TYR A 492 10.05 7.04 -29.83
CA TYR A 492 9.18 6.85 -30.99
C TYR A 492 9.58 7.89 -32.05
N GLY A 493 10.60 7.58 -32.83
CA GLY A 493 10.77 8.14 -34.16
C GLY A 493 9.78 7.46 -35.10
N ARG A 494 8.66 8.13 -35.41
CA ARG A 494 7.85 7.80 -36.58
C ARG A 494 8.59 8.30 -37.83
N PRO A 495 8.57 7.57 -38.95
CA PRO A 495 8.47 8.21 -40.26
C PRO A 495 7.06 8.81 -40.46
#